data_AF-A0AA96VU32-F1
#
_entry.id   AF-A0AA96VU32-F1
#
_cell.length_a   1.000
_cell.length_b   1.000
_cell.length_c   1.000
_cell.angle_alpha   90.00
_cell.angle_beta   90.00
_cell.angle_gamma   90.00
#
_symmetry.space_group_name_H-M   'P 1'
#
loop_
_entity.id
_entity.type
_entity.pdbx_description
1 polymer ?
#
loop_
_entity_poly.entity_id
_entity_poly.type
_entity_poly.pdbx_seq_one_letter_code
_entity_poly.pdbx_strand_id
1 'polypeptide(L)'
;MEKITTFFKNYFDTPKVPLKYYLGDVFYFNLFWGLLPFLFGEINVGTILFFAYLMLSVYTFFWYSDYQLFKFPYDPKKIFRYRRSIFSKDGIKNVTAESLAREHHYTINENKISRDYTENVKTVAFAFIITFFVRYLLIANQVLFSVIRHPKTMREYKEAVRVQSEQLNNL
;
A
#
# COMPACT_ATOMS: atom_id res chain seq x y z
N MET A 1 -12.13 -2.59 33.18
CA MET A 1 -10.76 -2.92 32.72
C MET A 1 -10.78 -4.15 31.81
N GLU A 2 -11.38 -5.27 32.24
CA GLU A 2 -11.48 -6.52 31.47
C GLU A 2 -12.05 -6.38 30.04
N LYS A 3 -13.15 -5.62 29.87
CA LYS A 3 -13.75 -5.36 28.54
C LYS A 3 -12.79 -4.67 27.55
N ILE A 4 -11.93 -3.78 28.04
CA ILE A 4 -10.96 -3.04 27.21
C ILE A 4 -9.83 -3.98 26.78
N THR A 5 -9.32 -4.79 27.70
CA THR A 5 -8.29 -5.80 27.42
C THR A 5 -8.78 -6.82 26.39
N THR A 6 -10.01 -7.31 26.55
CA THR A 6 -10.63 -8.24 25.59
C THR A 6 -10.84 -7.60 24.22
N PHE A 7 -11.22 -6.33 24.16
CA PHE A 7 -11.33 -5.60 22.89
C PHE A 7 -9.98 -5.55 22.16
N PHE A 8 -8.91 -5.12 22.82
CA PHE A 8 -7.59 -5.03 22.19
C PHE A 8 -7.05 -6.40 21.78
N LYS A 9 -7.27 -7.42 22.62
CA LYS A 9 -6.90 -8.80 22.28
C LYS A 9 -7.57 -9.25 20.99
N ASN A 10 -8.88 -9.01 20.83
CA ASN A 10 -9.60 -9.39 19.63
C ASN A 10 -9.26 -8.51 18.42
N TYR A 11 -8.95 -7.24 18.65
CA TYR A 11 -8.58 -6.29 17.61
C TYR A 11 -7.25 -6.65 16.95
N PHE A 12 -6.26 -7.06 17.75
CA PHE A 12 -4.93 -7.45 17.28
C PHE A 12 -4.75 -8.96 17.09
N ASP A 13 -5.84 -9.73 17.17
CA ASP A 13 -5.83 -11.17 16.85
C ASP A 13 -5.76 -11.37 15.33
N THR A 14 -4.58 -11.16 14.77
CA THR A 14 -4.27 -11.34 13.35
C THR A 14 -3.05 -12.26 13.16
N PRO A 15 -2.94 -12.94 12.00
CA PRO A 15 -1.76 -13.73 11.71
C PRO A 15 -0.47 -12.90 11.78
N LYS A 16 0.60 -13.49 12.32
CA LYS A 16 1.89 -12.80 12.42
C LYS A 16 2.53 -12.72 11.04
N VAL A 17 2.65 -11.51 10.50
CA VAL A 17 3.33 -11.24 9.24
C VAL A 17 4.59 -10.39 9.46
N PRO A 18 5.70 -10.64 8.74
CA PRO A 18 6.92 -9.85 8.90
C PRO A 18 6.70 -8.35 8.65
N LEU A 19 7.42 -7.48 9.37
CA LEU A 19 7.23 -6.02 9.29
C LEU A 19 7.35 -5.47 7.87
N LYS A 20 8.25 -6.05 7.05
CA LYS A 20 8.39 -5.69 5.64
C LYS A 20 7.04 -5.66 4.92
N TYR A 21 6.10 -6.53 5.28
CA TYR A 21 4.75 -6.61 4.68
C TYR A 21 3.90 -5.35 4.86
N TYR A 22 4.19 -4.55 5.87
CA TYR A 22 3.52 -3.27 6.10
C TYR A 22 4.22 -2.09 5.41
N LEU A 23 5.48 -2.25 4.96
CA LEU A 23 6.26 -1.20 4.29
C LEU A 23 5.86 -1.07 2.80
N GLY A 24 4.68 -0.52 2.56
CA GLY A 24 4.16 -0.20 1.23
C GLY A 24 3.91 1.30 1.04
N ASP A 25 3.29 1.66 -0.07
CA ASP A 25 3.04 3.06 -0.45
C ASP A 25 2.29 3.84 0.65
N VAL A 26 1.26 3.21 1.23
CA VAL A 26 0.45 3.79 2.31
C VAL A 26 1.28 4.03 3.56
N PHE A 27 2.25 3.15 3.86
CA PHE A 27 3.17 3.36 4.98
C PHE A 27 4.00 4.63 4.77
N TYR A 28 4.64 4.78 3.61
CA TYR A 28 5.48 5.94 3.34
C TYR A 28 4.67 7.24 3.33
N PHE A 29 3.47 7.21 2.77
CA PHE A 29 2.58 8.37 2.79
C PHE A 29 2.17 8.74 4.21
N ASN A 30 1.66 7.78 5.01
CA ASN A 30 1.22 8.04 6.37
C ASN A 30 2.37 8.40 7.31
N LEU A 31 3.57 7.84 7.08
CA LEU A 31 4.77 8.21 7.80
C LEU A 31 5.12 9.68 7.51
N PHE A 32 5.14 10.08 6.24
CA PHE A 32 5.39 11.46 5.85
C PHE A 32 4.39 12.43 6.51
N TRP A 33 3.09 12.19 6.33
CA TRP A 33 2.05 13.05 6.92
C TRP A 33 2.03 13.01 8.45
N GLY A 34 2.30 11.86 9.05
CA GLY A 34 2.35 11.70 10.49
C GLY A 34 3.53 12.42 11.13
N LEU A 35 4.64 12.60 10.42
CA LEU A 35 5.82 13.31 10.90
C LEU A 35 5.72 14.83 10.71
N LEU A 36 4.90 15.34 9.79
CA LEU A 36 4.77 16.78 9.55
C LEU A 36 4.49 17.61 10.82
N PRO A 37 3.58 17.19 11.73
CA PRO A 37 3.33 17.93 12.96
C PRO A 37 4.54 17.98 13.91
N PHE A 38 5.46 17.00 13.84
CA PHE A 38 6.68 16.98 14.64
C PHE A 38 7.80 17.83 14.05
N LEU A 39 7.77 18.04 12.73
CA LEU A 39 8.77 18.84 12.01
C LEU A 39 8.44 20.33 12.05
N PHE A 40 7.15 20.68 12.02
CA PHE A 40 6.68 22.07 11.87
C PHE A 40 5.78 22.55 13.01
N GLY A 41 5.49 21.71 14.00
CA GLY A 41 4.60 22.02 15.11
C GLY A 41 5.16 21.60 16.47
N GLU A 42 4.39 21.86 17.52
CA GLU A 42 4.75 21.47 18.88
C GLU A 42 4.38 20.01 19.16
N ILE A 43 5.24 19.32 19.92
CA ILE A 43 4.97 17.96 20.39
C ILE A 43 3.95 18.03 21.51
N ASN A 44 2.76 17.49 21.27
CA ASN A 44 1.69 17.40 22.25
C ASN A 44 0.94 16.07 22.11
N VAL A 45 0.03 15.80 23.03
CA VAL A 45 -0.75 14.55 23.03
C VAL A 45 -1.53 14.37 21.72
N GLY A 46 -2.04 15.46 21.14
CA GLY A 46 -2.76 15.43 19.87
C GLY A 46 -1.87 14.99 18.71
N THR A 47 -0.65 15.51 18.59
CA THR A 47 0.28 15.11 17.53
C THR A 47 0.74 13.66 17.67
N ILE A 48 0.94 13.19 18.90
CA ILE A 48 1.24 11.78 19.20
C ILE A 48 0.07 10.87 18.82
N LEU A 49 -1.15 11.21 19.21
CA LEU A 49 -2.35 10.43 18.88
C LEU A 49 -2.62 10.41 17.38
N PHE A 50 -2.41 11.52 16.69
CA PHE A 50 -2.53 11.60 15.24
C PHE A 50 -1.53 10.68 14.53
N PHE A 51 -0.25 10.71 14.93
CA PHE A 51 0.75 9.80 14.40
C PHE A 51 0.43 8.33 14.67
N ALA A 52 0.06 8.01 15.92
CA ALA A 52 -0.34 6.65 16.29
C ALA A 52 -1.53 6.16 15.46
N TYR A 53 -2.53 7.02 15.22
CA TYR A 53 -3.68 6.70 14.39
C TYR A 53 -3.28 6.46 12.93
N LEU A 54 -2.41 7.30 12.36
CA LEU A 54 -1.91 7.10 11.00
C LEU A 54 -1.13 5.79 10.86
N MET A 55 -0.29 5.44 11.84
CA MET A 55 0.43 4.17 11.84
C MET A 55 -0.50 2.97 12.04
N LEU A 56 -1.51 3.09 12.90
CA LEU A 56 -2.54 2.06 13.08
C LEU A 56 -3.37 1.84 11.80
N SER A 57 -3.64 2.92 11.05
CA SER A 57 -4.34 2.81 9.77
C SER A 57 -3.53 2.06 8.71
N VAL A 58 -2.19 2.15 8.71
CA VAL A 58 -1.34 1.31 7.85
C VAL A 58 -1.54 -0.18 8.17
N TYR A 59 -1.48 -0.54 9.45
CA TYR A 59 -1.65 -1.92 9.91
C TYR A 59 -3.04 -2.46 9.56
N THR A 60 -4.11 -1.71 9.84
CA THR A 60 -5.48 -2.18 9.58
C THR A 60 -5.83 -2.18 8.10
N PHE A 61 -5.30 -1.22 7.33
CA PHE A 61 -5.52 -1.16 5.90
C PHE A 61 -4.83 -2.33 5.20
N PHE A 62 -3.64 -2.77 5.65
CA PHE A 62 -2.99 -3.97 5.12
C PHE A 62 -3.96 -5.17 5.08
N TRP A 63 -4.62 -5.47 6.19
CA TRP A 63 -5.58 -6.57 6.29
C TRP A 63 -6.84 -6.34 5.46
N TYR A 64 -7.33 -5.10 5.42
CA TYR A 64 -8.46 -4.75 4.55
C TYR A 64 -8.11 -4.95 3.07
N SER A 65 -6.93 -4.53 2.66
CA SER A 65 -6.40 -4.65 1.32
C SER A 65 -6.28 -6.11 0.90
N ASP A 66 -5.68 -6.93 1.78
CA ASP A 66 -5.50 -8.36 1.56
C ASP A 66 -6.86 -9.08 1.41
N TYR A 67 -7.82 -8.76 2.27
CA TYR A 67 -9.19 -9.27 2.16
C TYR A 67 -9.88 -8.86 0.83
N GLN A 68 -9.71 -7.61 0.38
CA GLN A 68 -10.26 -7.19 -0.91
C GLN A 68 -9.64 -7.94 -2.09
N LEU A 69 -8.33 -8.20 -2.06
CA LEU A 69 -7.64 -8.97 -3.08
C LEU A 69 -8.04 -10.44 -3.06
N PHE A 70 -8.25 -11.01 -1.88
CA PHE A 70 -8.78 -12.36 -1.72
C PHE A 70 -10.17 -12.50 -2.36
N LYS A 71 -11.05 -11.52 -2.15
CA LYS A 71 -12.41 -11.54 -2.68
C LYS A 71 -12.49 -11.25 -4.18
N PHE A 72 -11.57 -10.44 -4.70
CA PHE A 72 -11.59 -9.99 -6.10
C PHE A 72 -10.22 -10.19 -6.77
N PRO A 73 -9.73 -11.44 -6.89
CA PRO A 73 -8.36 -11.72 -7.33
C PRO A 73 -8.10 -11.39 -8.80
N TYR A 74 -9.16 -11.22 -9.61
CA TYR A 74 -9.08 -10.98 -11.05
C TYR A 74 -9.63 -9.61 -11.49
N ASP A 75 -10.09 -8.75 -10.56
CA ASP A 75 -10.58 -7.41 -10.91
C ASP A 75 -9.41 -6.41 -10.98
N PRO A 76 -9.03 -5.90 -12.18
CA PRO A 76 -7.87 -5.04 -12.32
C PRO A 76 -7.97 -3.73 -11.55
N LYS A 77 -9.19 -3.17 -11.40
CA LYS A 77 -9.41 -1.92 -10.66
C LYS A 77 -9.21 -2.14 -9.17
N LYS A 78 -9.68 -3.28 -8.64
CA LYS A 78 -9.49 -3.68 -7.24
C LYS A 78 -8.02 -3.97 -6.96
N ILE A 79 -7.35 -4.69 -7.86
CA ILE A 79 -5.92 -4.97 -7.77
C ILE A 79 -5.13 -3.66 -7.73
N PHE A 80 -5.41 -2.71 -8.60
CA PHE A 80 -4.72 -1.42 -8.60
C PHE A 80 -4.87 -0.65 -7.27
N ARG A 81 -6.07 -0.65 -6.68
CA ARG A 81 -6.34 0.04 -5.41
C ARG A 81 -5.69 -0.66 -4.22
N TYR A 82 -5.84 -1.99 -4.15
CA TYR A 82 -5.54 -2.80 -2.97
C TYR A 82 -4.23 -3.59 -3.05
N ARG A 83 -3.48 -3.50 -4.15
CA ARG A 83 -2.10 -3.98 -4.18
C ARG A 83 -1.29 -3.32 -3.06
N ARG A 84 -0.41 -4.09 -2.42
CA ARG A 84 0.41 -3.58 -1.32
C ARG A 84 1.27 -2.38 -1.71
N SER A 85 1.82 -2.42 -2.91
CA SER A 85 2.68 -1.36 -3.41
C SER A 85 2.63 -1.24 -4.92
N ILE A 86 2.68 0.00 -5.42
CA ILE A 86 2.95 0.30 -6.82
C ILE A 86 4.39 -0.06 -7.23
N PHE A 87 5.29 -0.19 -6.25
CA PHE A 87 6.71 -0.55 -6.38
C PHE A 87 6.98 -2.06 -6.48
N SER A 88 5.96 -2.91 -6.63
CA SER A 88 6.20 -4.34 -6.92
C SER A 88 6.92 -4.50 -8.26
N LYS A 89 7.73 -5.56 -8.40
CA LYS A 89 8.54 -5.84 -9.60
C LYS A 89 7.73 -5.72 -10.90
N ASP A 90 6.47 -6.14 -10.89
CA ASP A 90 5.57 -6.06 -12.04
C ASP A 90 5.04 -4.64 -12.30
N GLY A 91 4.83 -3.85 -11.25
CA GLY A 91 4.45 -2.44 -11.38
C GLY A 91 5.55 -1.57 -11.99
N ILE A 92 6.79 -1.83 -11.58
CA ILE A 92 7.95 -1.15 -12.16
C ILE A 92 8.10 -1.57 -13.62
N LYS A 93 8.03 -2.87 -13.91
CA LYS A 93 8.16 -3.42 -15.28
C LYS A 93 7.19 -2.76 -16.26
N ASN A 94 5.91 -2.62 -15.90
CA ASN A 94 4.90 -2.04 -16.79
C ASN A 94 5.12 -0.55 -17.08
N VAL A 95 5.48 0.25 -16.08
CA VAL A 95 5.77 1.69 -16.25
C VAL A 95 7.09 1.92 -17.00
N THR A 96 8.11 1.12 -16.71
CA THR A 96 9.40 1.21 -17.41
C THR A 96 9.33 0.74 -18.86
N ALA A 97 8.54 -0.30 -19.17
CA ALA A 97 8.41 -0.83 -20.53
C ALA A 97 7.73 0.19 -21.46
N GLU A 98 6.68 0.88 -20.99
CA GLU A 98 5.98 1.90 -21.78
C GLU A 98 6.79 3.19 -21.99
N SER A 99 7.69 3.56 -21.06
CA SER A 99 8.57 4.71 -21.25
C SER A 99 9.76 4.37 -22.15
N LEU A 100 10.38 3.21 -21.95
CA LEU A 100 11.53 2.76 -22.75
C LEU A 100 11.16 2.44 -24.20
N ALA A 101 9.91 2.06 -24.46
CA ALA A 101 9.40 1.81 -25.82
C ALA A 101 9.16 3.10 -26.63
N ARG A 102 9.11 4.28 -25.99
CA ARG A 102 8.71 5.53 -26.65
C ARG A 102 9.86 6.38 -27.19
N GLU A 103 11.11 6.09 -26.87
CA GLU A 103 12.23 6.95 -27.29
C GLU A 103 13.39 6.18 -27.95
N HIS A 104 13.46 6.33 -29.28
CA HIS A 104 14.66 6.12 -30.08
C HIS A 104 15.44 7.45 -30.23
N HIS A 105 16.03 7.94 -29.14
CA HIS A 105 17.02 9.02 -29.21
C HIS A 105 18.43 8.41 -29.21
N TYR A 106 18.92 8.05 -30.39
CA TYR A 106 20.32 7.74 -30.60
C TYR A 106 21.05 9.04 -30.93
N THR A 107 22.03 9.42 -30.12
CA THR A 107 22.99 10.45 -30.51
C THR A 107 24.21 9.72 -31.07
N ILE A 108 24.41 9.82 -32.39
CA ILE A 108 25.56 9.24 -33.07
C ILE A 108 26.61 10.34 -33.22
N ASN A 109 27.76 10.18 -32.55
CA ASN A 109 28.90 11.07 -32.73
C ASN A 109 30.13 10.26 -33.11
N GLU A 110 30.59 10.44 -34.35
CA GLU A 110 31.80 9.90 -34.98
C GLU A 110 31.95 8.36 -34.95
N ASN A 111 32.06 7.73 -33.78
CA ASN A 111 32.08 6.27 -33.56
C ASN A 111 31.46 5.83 -32.20
N LYS A 112 30.80 6.73 -31.48
CA LYS A 112 30.12 6.45 -30.21
C LYS A 112 28.62 6.67 -30.35
N ILE A 113 27.87 5.62 -30.04
CA ILE A 113 26.43 5.71 -29.76
C ILE A 113 26.31 5.93 -28.25
N SER A 114 25.92 7.14 -27.84
CA SER A 114 25.56 7.42 -26.45
C SER A 114 24.04 7.53 -26.34
N ARG A 115 23.48 6.88 -25.32
CA ARG A 115 22.05 6.94 -25.02
C ARG A 115 21.86 7.74 -23.73
N ASP A 116 21.18 8.87 -23.82
CA ASP A 116 20.80 9.65 -22.65
C ASP A 116 19.54 9.04 -22.04
N TYR A 117 19.69 8.45 -20.87
CA TYR A 117 18.58 7.86 -20.12
C TYR A 117 18.01 8.82 -19.06
N THR A 118 18.60 10.00 -18.88
CA THR A 118 18.24 10.91 -17.78
C THR A 118 16.82 11.44 -17.92
N GLU A 119 16.37 11.75 -19.13
CA GLU A 119 15.00 12.21 -19.38
C GLU A 119 13.97 11.09 -19.15
N ASN A 120 14.26 9.87 -19.61
CA ASN A 120 13.44 8.68 -19.35
C ASN A 120 13.32 8.37 -17.85
N VAL A 121 14.42 8.44 -17.11
CA VAL A 121 14.40 8.22 -15.65
C VAL A 121 13.54 9.27 -14.95
N LYS A 122 13.60 10.54 -15.38
CA LYS A 122 12.75 11.62 -14.84
C LYS A 122 11.27 11.38 -15.16
N THR A 123 10.94 11.05 -16.40
CA THR A 123 9.56 10.77 -16.85
C THR A 123 8.97 9.57 -16.12
N VAL A 124 9.74 8.49 -15.99
CA VAL A 124 9.36 7.29 -15.24
C VAL A 124 9.14 7.63 -13.77
N ALA A 125 10.07 8.34 -13.12
CA ALA A 125 9.92 8.78 -11.74
C ALA A 125 8.68 9.66 -11.53
N PHE A 126 8.41 10.59 -12.45
CA PHE A 126 7.25 11.46 -12.39
C PHE A 126 5.93 10.68 -12.55
N ALA A 127 5.85 9.78 -13.52
CA ALA A 127 4.70 8.89 -13.71
C ALA A 127 4.46 8.01 -12.46
N PHE A 128 5.52 7.54 -11.81
CA PHE A 128 5.43 6.82 -10.55
C PHE A 128 4.86 7.68 -9.43
N ILE A 129 5.38 8.90 -9.25
CA ILE A 129 4.91 9.85 -8.24
C ILE A 129 3.42 10.14 -8.46
N ILE A 130 3.00 10.43 -9.68
CA ILE A 130 1.58 10.66 -10.00
C ILE A 130 0.76 9.43 -9.66
N THR A 131 1.16 8.24 -10.11
CA THR A 131 0.41 7.00 -9.88
C THR A 131 0.26 6.72 -8.38
N PHE A 132 1.31 6.99 -7.60
CA PHE A 132 1.31 6.90 -6.15
C PHE A 132 0.28 7.84 -5.52
N PHE A 133 0.32 9.13 -5.89
CA PHE A 133 -0.63 10.13 -5.37
C PHE A 133 -2.08 9.80 -5.77
N VAL A 134 -2.32 9.48 -7.03
CA VAL A 134 -3.65 9.10 -7.54
C VAL A 134 -4.18 7.88 -6.80
N ARG A 135 -3.36 6.84 -6.64
CA ARG A 135 -3.75 5.65 -5.89
C ARG A 135 -4.12 6.02 -4.46
N TYR A 136 -3.26 6.78 -3.77
CA TYR A 136 -3.50 7.16 -2.38
C TYR A 136 -4.82 7.92 -2.24
N LEU A 137 -5.10 8.89 -3.11
CA LEU A 137 -6.38 9.63 -3.11
C LEU A 137 -7.60 8.71 -3.26
N LEU A 138 -7.51 7.67 -4.10
CA LEU A 138 -8.61 6.70 -4.28
C LEU A 138 -8.88 5.85 -3.04
N ILE A 139 -7.88 5.62 -2.19
CA ILE A 139 -7.97 4.74 -1.02
C ILE A 139 -7.91 5.51 0.31
N ALA A 140 -7.66 6.82 0.32
CA ALA A 140 -7.40 7.60 1.53
C ALA A 140 -8.52 7.42 2.58
N ASN A 141 -9.78 7.57 2.16
CA ASN A 141 -10.92 7.33 3.05
C ASN A 141 -10.91 5.89 3.59
N GLN A 142 -10.62 4.90 2.75
CA GLN A 142 -10.60 3.50 3.14
C GLN A 142 -9.46 3.17 4.10
N VAL A 143 -8.30 3.83 3.98
CA VAL A 143 -7.18 3.75 4.91
C VAL A 143 -7.60 4.27 6.28
N LEU A 144 -8.21 5.45 6.37
CA LEU A 144 -8.61 5.99 7.69
C LEU A 144 -9.74 5.16 8.31
N PHE A 145 -10.76 4.79 7.51
CA PHE A 145 -11.89 4.00 8.00
C PHE A 145 -11.54 2.53 8.29
N SER A 146 -10.40 2.00 7.82
CA SER A 146 -10.01 0.62 8.14
C SER A 146 -9.76 0.43 9.62
N VAL A 147 -9.33 1.47 10.34
CA VAL A 147 -9.13 1.41 11.81
C VAL A 147 -10.42 1.01 12.52
N ILE A 148 -11.54 1.60 12.12
CA ILE A 148 -12.86 1.33 12.73
C ILE A 148 -13.41 -0.02 12.27
N ARG A 149 -13.17 -0.37 10.99
CA ARG A 149 -13.71 -1.60 10.38
C ARG A 149 -12.88 -2.85 10.66
N HIS A 150 -11.68 -2.72 11.21
CA HIS A 150 -10.72 -3.81 11.33
C HIS A 150 -11.28 -5.08 11.98
N PRO A 151 -12.02 -5.05 13.11
CA PRO A 151 -12.57 -6.27 13.71
C PRO A 151 -13.53 -7.00 12.79
N LYS A 152 -14.36 -6.24 12.06
CA LYS A 152 -15.30 -6.79 11.08
C LYS A 152 -14.56 -7.43 9.91
N THR A 153 -13.59 -6.71 9.34
CA THR A 153 -12.75 -7.20 8.24
C THR A 153 -12.03 -8.50 8.61
N MET A 154 -11.43 -8.58 9.79
CA MET A 154 -10.71 -9.78 10.21
C MET A 154 -11.64 -10.98 10.40
N ARG A 155 -12.83 -10.77 10.96
CA ARG A 155 -13.84 -11.83 11.09
C ARG A 155 -14.25 -12.37 9.72
N GLU A 156 -14.63 -11.48 8.81
CA GLU A 156 -15.05 -11.85 7.44
C GLU A 156 -13.91 -12.53 6.66
N TYR A 157 -12.68 -12.07 6.84
CA TYR A 157 -11.53 -12.65 6.15
C TYR A 157 -11.19 -14.04 6.66
N LYS A 158 -11.10 -14.24 7.99
CA LYS A 158 -10.86 -15.55 8.60
C LYS A 158 -11.91 -16.57 8.18
N GLU A 159 -13.18 -16.15 8.12
CA GLU A 159 -14.27 -17.01 7.65
C GLU A 159 -14.12 -17.40 6.17
N ALA A 160 -13.79 -16.43 5.31
CA ALA A 160 -13.61 -16.68 3.88
C ALA A 160 -12.43 -17.64 3.60
N VAL A 161 -11.33 -17.51 4.34
CA VAL A 161 -10.18 -18.41 4.24
C VAL A 161 -10.55 -19.82 4.72
N ARG A 162 -11.29 -19.94 5.83
CA ARG A 162 -11.76 -21.24 6.35
C ARG A 162 -12.58 -21.98 5.31
N VAL A 163 -13.59 -21.32 4.72
CA VAL A 163 -14.47 -21.92 3.70
C VAL A 163 -13.66 -22.39 2.48
N GLN A 164 -12.70 -21.58 2.02
CA GLN A 164 -11.84 -21.98 0.90
C GLN A 164 -10.97 -23.20 1.24
N SER A 165 -10.41 -23.26 2.46
CA SER A 165 -9.60 -24.40 2.89
C SER A 165 -10.42 -25.70 3.00
N GLU A 166 -11.68 -25.61 3.46
CA GLU A 166 -12.60 -26.75 3.52
C GLU A 166 -12.96 -27.25 2.12
N GLN A 167 -13.17 -26.35 1.16
CA GLN A 167 -13.41 -26.72 -0.24
C GLN A 167 -12.21 -27.42 -0.87
N LEU A 168 -10.99 -26.94 -0.60
CA LEU A 168 -9.76 -27.55 -1.12
C LEU A 168 -9.48 -28.94 -0.54
N ASN A 169 -9.81 -29.19 0.72
CA ASN A 169 -9.59 -30.47 1.38
C ASN A 169 -10.64 -31.55 1.02
N ASN A 170 -11.76 -31.14 0.44
CA ASN A 170 -12.83 -32.04 -0.02
C ASN A 170 -12.70 -32.40 -1.52
N LEU A 171 -11.64 -31.92 -2.19
CA LEU A 171 -11.25 -32.24 -3.57
C LEU A 171 -10.10 -33.26 -3.56
#